data_AF-A0A951E7Z6-F1
#
_entry.id   AF-A0A951E7Z6-F1
#
_cell.length_a   1.000
_cell.length_b   1.000
_cell.length_c   1.000
_cell.angle_alpha   90.00
_cell.angle_beta   90.00
_cell.angle_gamma   90.00
#
_symmetry.space_group_name_H-M   'P 1'
#
loop_
_entity.id
_entity.type
_entity.pdbx_description
1 polymer ?
#
loop_
_entity_poly.entity_id
_entity_poly.type
_entity_poly.pdbx_seq_one_letter_code
_entity_poly.pdbx_strand_id
1 'polypeptide(L)'
;FASGTAVPLPACLDAMLELVAEDADALGCVAEIESARTIIAEGTSADRQLAVYGDAPQRGLNNGAALAAVVDWLAEATAGPGA
;
A
#
# COMPACT_ATOMS: atom_id res chain seq x y z
N PHE A 1 -14.14 18.65 -3.53
CA PHE A 1 -13.10 17.66 -3.84
C PHE A 1 -12.10 18.07 -4.92
N ALA A 2 -12.07 19.32 -5.38
CA ALA A 2 -10.91 19.83 -6.12
C ALA A 2 -10.67 21.29 -5.75
N SER A 3 -9.77 21.55 -4.81
CA SER A 3 -9.27 22.90 -4.51
C SER A 3 -8.44 23.48 -5.67
N GLY A 4 -8.21 22.70 -6.74
CA GLY A 4 -7.32 23.05 -7.84
C GLY A 4 -5.85 23.12 -7.44
N THR A 5 -5.52 22.69 -6.22
CA THR A 5 -4.20 22.84 -5.61
C THR A 5 -3.74 21.51 -5.02
N ALA A 6 -2.44 21.25 -5.08
CA ALA A 6 -1.85 20.07 -4.45
C ALA A 6 -1.93 20.20 -2.93
N VAL A 7 -2.34 19.13 -2.26
CA VAL A 7 -2.38 19.02 -0.80
C VAL A 7 -1.62 17.77 -0.35
N PRO A 8 -1.11 17.72 0.90
CA PRO A 8 -0.52 16.49 1.44
C PRO A 8 -1.52 15.33 1.39
N LEU A 9 -1.05 14.15 0.98
CA LEU A 9 -1.88 12.94 0.86
C LEU A 9 -2.64 12.58 2.16
N PRO A 10 -2.05 12.69 3.38
CA PRO A 10 -2.80 12.42 4.61
C PRO A 10 -4.04 13.30 4.77
N ALA A 11 -3.91 14.61 4.49
CA ALA A 11 -5.03 15.55 4.57
C ALA A 11 -6.08 15.29 3.48
N CYS A 12 -5.65 14.85 2.30
CA CYS A 12 -6.56 14.41 1.24
C CYS A 12 -7.36 13.17 1.67
N LEU A 13 -6.68 12.18 2.25
CA LEU A 13 -7.31 10.96 2.75
C LEU A 13 -8.32 11.28 3.86
N ASP A 14 -7.99 12.16 4.80
CA ASP A 14 -8.92 12.60 5.85
C ASP A 14 -10.21 13.16 5.25
N ALA A 15 -10.09 14.04 4.26
CA ALA A 15 -11.26 14.61 3.58
C ALA A 15 -12.05 13.55 2.78
N MET A 16 -11.39 12.54 2.23
CA MET A 16 -12.05 11.44 1.52
C MET A 16 -12.79 10.50 2.48
N LEU A 17 -12.20 10.18 3.63
CA LEU A 17 -12.84 9.34 4.66
C LEU A 17 -14.07 10.03 5.24
N GLU A 18 -13.97 11.33 5.53
CA GLU A 18 -15.12 12.13 5.97
C GLU A 18 -16.24 12.16 4.92
N LEU A 19 -15.89 12.25 3.63
CA LEU A 19 -16.87 12.26 2.55
C LEU A 19 -17.74 11.00 2.53
N VAL A 20 -17.14 9.84 2.79
CA VAL A 20 -17.78 8.53 2.65
C VAL A 20 -18.17 7.94 4.01
N ALA A 21 -18.10 8.72 5.09
CA ALA A 21 -18.30 8.21 6.45
C ALA A 21 -19.70 7.60 6.65
N GLU A 22 -20.75 8.26 6.15
CA GLU A 22 -22.11 7.74 6.21
C GLU A 22 -22.27 6.44 5.42
N ASP A 23 -21.71 6.38 4.21
CA ASP A 23 -21.75 5.17 3.36
C ASP A 23 -20.98 4.01 4.01
N ALA A 24 -19.83 4.30 4.62
CA ALA A 24 -19.02 3.29 5.30
C ALA A 24 -19.70 2.73 6.54
N ASP A 25 -20.42 3.57 7.29
CA ASP A 25 -21.26 3.13 8.41
C ASP A 25 -22.43 2.27 7.90
N ALA A 26 -23.13 2.73 6.86
CA ALA A 26 -24.25 2.01 6.26
C ALA A 26 -23.85 0.65 5.67
N LEU A 27 -22.61 0.53 5.14
CA LEU A 27 -22.04 -0.70 4.60
C LEU A 27 -21.31 -1.54 5.66
N GLY A 28 -21.13 -1.03 6.87
CA GLY A 28 -20.39 -1.69 7.95
C GLY A 28 -18.91 -1.90 7.64
N CYS A 29 -18.27 -0.99 6.89
CA CYS A 29 -16.88 -1.12 6.42
C CYS A 29 -15.93 -0.02 6.92
N VAL A 30 -16.29 0.68 8.01
CA VAL A 30 -15.50 1.77 8.60
C VAL A 30 -14.06 1.33 8.91
N ALA A 31 -13.89 0.15 9.52
CA ALA A 31 -12.58 -0.35 9.91
C ALA A 31 -11.69 -0.63 8.69
N GLU A 32 -12.26 -1.16 7.61
CA GLU A 32 -11.58 -1.48 6.38
C GLU A 32 -11.07 -0.22 5.69
N ILE A 33 -11.87 0.84 5.62
CA ILE A 33 -11.43 2.10 4.99
C ILE A 33 -10.43 2.87 5.86
N GLU A 34 -10.52 2.77 7.20
CA GLU A 34 -9.54 3.36 8.10
C GLU A 34 -8.13 2.76 7.93
N SER A 35 -8.03 1.51 7.46
CA SER A 35 -6.75 0.86 7.16
C SER A 35 -5.90 1.62 6.12
N ALA A 36 -6.51 2.48 5.30
CA ALA A 36 -5.78 3.35 4.39
C ALA A 36 -4.79 4.29 5.11
N ARG A 37 -5.07 4.65 6.37
CA ARG A 37 -4.15 5.43 7.21
C ARG A 37 -2.86 4.66 7.50
N THR A 38 -2.98 3.35 7.73
CA THR A 38 -1.83 2.45 7.92
C THR A 38 -0.98 2.38 6.66
N ILE A 39 -1.58 2.32 5.47
CA ILE A 39 -0.84 2.34 4.19
C ILE A 39 0.01 3.61 4.05
N ILE A 40 -0.52 4.77 4.44
CA ILE A 40 0.25 6.02 4.43
C ILE A 40 1.40 5.98 5.45
N ALA A 41 1.17 5.40 6.63
CA ALA A 41 2.15 5.37 7.71
C ALA A 41 3.28 4.35 7.47
N GLU A 42 2.95 3.17 6.94
CA GLU A 42 3.87 2.04 6.78
C GLU A 42 4.43 1.89 5.36
N GLY A 43 3.85 2.60 4.39
CA GLY A 43 4.15 2.45 2.98
C GLY A 43 3.29 1.38 2.30
N THR A 44 3.43 1.35 0.98
CA THR A 44 2.65 0.52 0.08
C THR A 44 3.36 -0.79 -0.25
N SER A 45 2.67 -1.69 -0.94
CA SER A 45 3.30 -2.86 -1.55
C SER A 45 4.40 -2.47 -2.54
N ALA A 46 4.27 -1.34 -3.25
CA ALA A 46 5.31 -0.86 -4.17
C ALA A 46 6.58 -0.46 -3.42
N ASP A 47 6.46 0.17 -2.25
CA ASP A 47 7.61 0.51 -1.40
C ASP A 47 8.36 -0.76 -0.97
N ARG A 48 7.63 -1.82 -0.60
CA ARG A 48 8.23 -3.13 -0.29
C ARG A 48 8.88 -3.78 -1.50
N GLN A 49 8.25 -3.73 -2.68
CA GLN A 49 8.83 -4.28 -3.92
C GLN A 49 10.13 -3.56 -4.30
N LEU A 50 10.16 -2.23 -4.17
CA LEU A 50 11.36 -1.42 -4.39
C LEU A 50 12.47 -1.78 -3.41
N ALA A 51 12.14 -2.02 -2.14
CA ALA A 51 13.12 -2.48 -1.15
C ALA A 51 13.68 -3.87 -1.51
N VAL A 52 12.82 -4.85 -1.83
CA VAL A 52 13.24 -6.21 -2.24
C VAL A 52 14.16 -6.17 -3.45
N TYR A 53 13.81 -5.36 -4.47
CA TYR A 53 14.65 -5.18 -5.64
C TYR A 53 15.96 -4.43 -5.33
N GLY A 54 15.88 -3.39 -4.51
CA GLY A 54 17.02 -2.55 -4.12
C GLY A 54 18.07 -3.27 -3.27
N ASP A 55 17.66 -4.30 -2.52
CA ASP A 55 18.55 -5.15 -1.72
C ASP A 55 19.25 -6.23 -2.57
N ALA A 56 18.79 -6.46 -3.79
CA ALA A 56 19.30 -7.53 -4.64
C ALA A 56 20.80 -7.40 -4.99
N PRO A 57 21.37 -6.20 -5.28
CA PRO A 57 22.81 -6.04 -5.50
C PRO A 57 23.65 -6.40 -4.27
N GLN A 58 23.14 -6.11 -3.06
CA GLN A 58 23.83 -6.43 -1.80
C GLN A 58 23.90 -7.96 -1.58
N ARG A 59 22.97 -8.69 -2.20
CA ARG A 59 22.90 -10.15 -2.22
C ARG A 59 23.62 -10.78 -3.41
N GLY A 60 24.29 -9.97 -4.25
CA GLY A 60 25.00 -10.44 -5.45
C GLY A 60 24.07 -10.93 -6.58
N LEU A 61 22.80 -10.54 -6.54
CA LEU A 61 21.82 -10.96 -7.54
C LEU A 61 21.92 -10.09 -8.79
N ASN A 62 21.75 -10.73 -9.96
CA ASN A 62 21.55 -9.99 -11.20
C ASN A 62 20.11 -9.47 -11.28
N ASN A 63 19.83 -8.61 -12.26
CA ASN A 63 18.51 -7.99 -12.45
C ASN A 63 17.38 -9.03 -12.56
N GLY A 64 17.58 -10.10 -13.35
CA GLY A 64 16.57 -11.15 -13.50
C GLY A 64 16.23 -11.84 -12.17
N ALA A 65 17.24 -12.16 -11.36
CA ALA A 65 17.06 -12.74 -10.04
C ALA A 65 16.47 -11.76 -9.02
N ALA A 66 16.75 -10.46 -9.15
CA ALA A 66 16.12 -9.40 -8.35
C ALA A 66 14.60 -9.32 -8.63
N LEU A 67 14.21 -9.32 -9.91
CA LEU A 67 12.80 -9.33 -10.30
C LEU A 67 12.10 -10.63 -9.88
N ALA A 68 12.78 -11.78 -9.98
CA ALA A 68 12.25 -13.04 -9.48
C ALA A 68 11.94 -12.97 -7.97
N ALA A 69 12.84 -12.39 -7.16
CA ALA A 69 12.60 -12.21 -5.73
C ALA A 69 11.39 -11.29 -5.44
N VAL A 70 11.15 -10.28 -6.27
CA VAL A 70 9.93 -9.44 -6.16
C VAL A 70 8.67 -10.24 -6.47
N VAL A 71 8.72 -11.12 -7.48
CA VAL A 71 7.60 -12.00 -7.83
C VAL A 71 7.33 -13.02 -6.73
N ASP A 72 8.36 -13.62 -6.15
CA ASP A 72 8.23 -14.54 -5.02
C ASP A 72 7.55 -13.83 -3.84
N TRP A 73 8.00 -12.61 -3.51
CA TRP A 73 7.38 -11.79 -2.48
C TRP A 73 5.90 -11.46 -2.77
N LEU A 74 5.55 -11.14 -4.02
CA LEU A 74 4.17 -10.89 -4.43
C LEU A 74 3.28 -12.12 -4.25
N ALA A 75 3.80 -13.31 -4.58
CA ALA A 75 3.08 -14.55 -4.41
C ALA A 75 2.77 -14.82 -2.93
N GLU A 76 3.77 -14.68 -2.05
CA GLU A 76 3.62 -14.83 -0.60
C GLU A 76 2.63 -13.82 -0.02
N ALA A 77 2.77 -12.52 -0.37
CA ALA A 77 1.90 -11.46 0.13
C ALA A 77 0.43 -11.62 -0.29
N THR A 78 0.19 -12.28 -1.44
CA THR A 78 -1.15 -12.47 -2.00
C THR A 78 -1.83 -13.74 -1.49
N ALA A 79 -1.06 -14.81 -1.26
CA ALA A 79 -1.59 -16.07 -0.76
C ALA A 79 -2.21 -15.95 0.65
N GLY A 80 -1.74 -14.96 1.44
CA GLY A 80 -2.21 -14.70 2.79
C GLY A 80 -1.62 -15.64 3.84
N PRO A 81 -1.85 -15.40 5.15
CA PRO A 81 -1.33 -16.26 6.20
C PRO A 81 -2.02 -17.63 6.18
N GLY A 82 -1.24 -18.71 5.96
CA GLY A 82 -1.70 -20.09 6.09
C GLY A 82 -1.95 -20.87 4.80
N ALA A 83 -1.49 -20.37 3.65
CA ALA A 83 -1.36 -21.18 2.43
C ALA A 83 -0.16 -22.15 2.50
#